data_AF-Q9FXG2-F1
#
_entry.id   AF-Q9FXG2-F1
#
_cell.length_a   1.000
_cell.length_b   1.000
_cell.length_c   1.000
_cell.angle_alpha   90.00
_cell.angle_beta   90.00
_cell.angle_gamma   90.00
#
_symmetry.space_group_name_H-M   'P 1'
#
loop_
_entity.id
_entity.type
_entity.pdbx_description
1 polymer ?
#
loop_
_entity_poly.entity_id
_entity_poly.type
_entity_poly.pdbx_seq_one_letter_code
_entity_poly.pdbx_strand_id
1 'polypeptide(L)'
;MDAPEQSFLREKSLAVEDQELAVGTLEDSHAAKPETNAAIELPNKSKPEKSAVEKDREDFREAVVKTLDRLLFVHKSFDIYHGVAGLYDFGPHGRTVELNILSLWRKCFVDEEDMMEVACTALTPEAVFNASGHVKKFTDLMVKDEVDGAFHRADHLVKSYCENRKKDPTISAENAAELDKVIAHVEDLSAEELGGVWNHCSTAPVTKNPLSHPPRPFNLMFQTSFGASGSLIGYLRPETAQGSFCNFKDYYNLNGRKLPFAVAQVGRVFRNEISPRQGLLRTREFTLAEIEHFVHPEHKSHSKFSDVAKLELLMFPREEQEKPGQFAKRLCLGEAVAKGHVNSETLGFFIGRVYLFLIRLGIDKERLRFRHHLANEMAHYATDCWDAEIECSYGWIECVGIADRSDYDLRAHSEKSGHALVAQEKLAEPIEVEKLAITPEMKELGPAFKGNQKNVVEALEVD
;
A
#
# COMPACT_ATOMS: atom_id res chain seq x y z
N MET A 1 13.59 34.93 24.85
CA MET A 1 12.13 34.80 24.75
C MET A 1 11.79 33.50 24.06
N ASP A 2 11.59 32.36 24.71
CA ASP A 2 12.17 31.71 25.89
C ASP A 2 11.83 30.23 25.67
N ALA A 3 12.79 29.33 25.85
CA ALA A 3 12.55 27.89 25.84
C ALA A 3 11.65 27.51 27.02
N PRO A 4 10.87 26.41 26.91
CA PRO A 4 11.30 25.24 27.66
C PRO A 4 10.92 23.91 26.99
N GLU A 5 11.91 23.18 26.48
CA GLU A 5 11.75 21.79 26.02
C GLU A 5 12.49 20.77 26.91
N GLN A 6 12.96 21.18 28.10
CA GLN A 6 13.83 20.33 28.95
C GLN A 6 13.16 19.66 30.17
N SER A 7 11.85 19.79 30.42
CA SER A 7 11.25 19.22 31.64
C SER A 7 10.68 17.79 31.53
N PHE A 8 10.52 17.23 30.32
CA PHE A 8 9.76 15.98 30.16
C PHE A 8 10.60 14.68 30.24
N LEU A 9 11.93 14.76 30.27
CA LEU A 9 12.82 13.59 30.16
C LEU A 9 13.20 12.92 31.50
N ARG A 10 12.63 13.34 32.64
CA ARG A 10 13.11 12.90 33.96
C ARG A 10 12.28 11.84 34.69
N GLU A 11 11.15 11.38 34.16
CA GLU A 11 10.21 10.52 34.90
C GLU A 11 10.19 9.01 34.53
N LYS A 12 11.07 8.51 33.65
CA LYS A 12 11.03 7.09 33.21
C LYS A 12 12.14 6.15 33.73
N SER A 13 12.86 6.51 34.80
CA SER A 13 14.02 5.72 35.26
C SER A 13 13.79 4.76 36.45
N LEU A 14 12.54 4.46 36.84
CA LEU A 14 12.25 3.63 38.02
C LEU A 14 11.13 2.62 37.74
N ALA A 15 11.44 1.48 37.10
CA ALA A 15 10.64 0.25 37.15
C ALA A 15 11.29 -0.88 36.32
N VAL A 16 12.44 -1.41 36.77
CA VAL A 16 12.97 -2.72 36.32
C VAL A 16 13.73 -3.31 37.51
N GLU A 17 13.10 -4.19 38.29
CA GLU A 17 13.75 -5.16 39.19
C GLU A 17 12.69 -6.15 39.72
N ASP A 18 13.09 -7.43 39.79
CA ASP A 18 12.47 -8.57 40.50
C ASP A 18 11.29 -9.34 39.87
N GLN A 19 11.58 -10.53 39.31
CA GLN A 19 11.16 -11.83 39.86
C GLN A 19 11.63 -13.03 38.99
N GLU A 20 12.62 -13.77 39.50
CA GLU A 20 12.99 -15.14 39.10
C GLU A 20 12.64 -16.13 40.24
N LEU A 21 12.52 -17.42 39.87
CA LEU A 21 12.55 -18.66 40.69
C LEU A 21 11.21 -19.23 41.22
N ALA A 22 10.79 -20.38 40.66
CA ALA A 22 10.89 -21.68 41.34
C ALA A 22 10.28 -22.83 40.49
N VAL A 23 11.06 -23.89 40.26
CA VAL A 23 10.65 -25.18 39.69
C VAL A 23 10.71 -26.24 40.79
N GLY A 24 9.71 -27.13 40.88
CA GLY A 24 9.71 -28.29 41.79
C GLY A 24 8.79 -29.39 41.28
N THR A 25 9.36 -30.58 41.05
CA THR A 25 8.77 -31.83 40.53
C THR A 25 8.21 -32.71 41.65
N LEU A 26 7.13 -33.47 41.38
CA LEU A 26 6.76 -34.69 42.11
C LEU A 26 6.10 -35.72 41.16
N GLU A 27 6.66 -36.93 41.17
CA GLU A 27 6.32 -38.12 40.35
C GLU A 27 5.38 -39.11 41.10
N ASP A 28 4.77 -39.99 40.30
CA ASP A 28 4.35 -41.39 40.55
C ASP A 28 3.12 -41.76 41.42
N SER A 29 2.13 -42.41 40.79
CA SER A 29 1.98 -43.91 40.79
C SER A 29 0.55 -44.42 40.44
N HIS A 30 0.50 -45.42 39.52
CA HIS A 30 -0.33 -46.66 39.45
C HIS A 30 -1.87 -46.66 39.71
N ALA A 31 -2.78 -47.45 39.09
CA ALA A 31 -2.80 -48.48 38.03
C ALA A 31 -4.27 -48.94 37.70
N ALA A 32 -4.49 -49.48 36.47
CA ALA A 32 -5.48 -50.48 35.97
C ALA A 32 -7.03 -50.26 36.10
N LYS A 33 -7.85 -50.05 35.03
CA LYS A 33 -8.37 -50.88 33.89
C LYS A 33 -9.60 -51.81 34.22
N PRO A 34 -10.52 -52.15 33.26
CA PRO A 34 -11.26 -51.36 32.26
C PRO A 34 -12.74 -51.86 32.01
N GLU A 35 -13.38 -51.34 30.93
CA GLU A 35 -14.55 -51.83 30.15
C GLU A 35 -15.94 -51.20 30.40
N THR A 36 -16.39 -50.33 29.48
CA THR A 36 -17.61 -50.49 28.64
C THR A 36 -17.83 -49.30 27.68
N ASN A 37 -18.34 -49.61 26.49
CA ASN A 37 -18.43 -48.80 25.27
C ASN A 37 -19.27 -47.50 25.37
N ALA A 38 -18.75 -46.37 24.87
CA ALA A 38 -19.54 -45.27 24.29
C ALA A 38 -18.67 -44.28 23.48
N ALA A 39 -19.11 -43.97 22.25
CA ALA A 39 -18.80 -42.83 21.38
C ALA A 39 -17.35 -42.31 21.28
N ILE A 40 -16.75 -42.50 20.10
CA ILE A 40 -15.52 -41.82 19.67
C ILE A 40 -15.87 -40.37 19.33
N GLU A 41 -15.77 -39.45 20.29
CA GLU A 41 -15.56 -38.02 20.03
C GLU A 41 -14.06 -37.81 19.79
N LEU A 42 -13.71 -37.48 18.55
CA LEU A 42 -12.36 -37.02 18.21
C LEU A 42 -12.13 -35.65 18.89
N PRO A 43 -11.04 -35.48 19.65
CA PRO A 43 -10.77 -34.22 20.33
C PRO A 43 -10.52 -33.13 19.28
N ASN A 44 -11.28 -32.05 19.39
CA ASN A 44 -11.08 -30.79 18.70
C ASN A 44 -9.60 -30.41 18.80
N LYS A 45 -8.86 -30.48 17.68
CA LYS A 45 -7.46 -30.03 17.63
C LYS A 45 -7.43 -28.55 18.02
N SER A 46 -6.92 -28.29 19.21
CA SER A 46 -6.67 -26.96 19.77
C SER A 46 -5.93 -26.09 18.76
N LYS A 47 -6.39 -24.84 18.59
CA LYS A 47 -5.59 -23.79 17.94
C LYS A 47 -4.20 -23.79 18.59
N PRO A 48 -3.11 -23.56 17.83
CA PRO A 48 -1.80 -23.37 18.44
C PRO A 48 -1.92 -22.30 19.53
N GLU A 49 -1.46 -22.62 20.75
CA GLU A 49 -1.45 -21.65 21.85
C GLU A 49 -0.65 -20.43 21.40
N LYS A 50 -1.29 -19.26 21.45
CA LYS A 50 -0.62 -17.99 21.20
C LYS A 50 0.45 -17.80 22.27
N SER A 51 1.58 -17.21 21.90
CA SER A 51 2.59 -16.84 22.89
C SER A 51 2.01 -15.88 23.94
N ALA A 52 2.57 -15.87 25.16
CA ALA A 52 2.09 -14.96 26.21
C ALA A 52 2.08 -13.49 25.75
N VAL A 53 3.07 -13.10 24.93
CA VAL A 53 3.18 -11.76 24.34
C VAL A 53 2.07 -11.48 23.32
N GLU A 54 1.73 -12.45 22.47
CA GLU A 54 0.62 -12.30 21.51
C GLU A 54 -0.73 -12.20 22.21
N LYS A 55 -0.91 -12.95 23.30
CA LYS A 55 -2.13 -12.87 24.11
C LYS A 55 -2.28 -11.51 24.79
N ASP A 56 -1.21 -11.00 25.40
CA ASP A 56 -1.20 -9.67 26.03
C ASP A 56 -1.52 -8.55 25.03
N ARG A 57 -0.93 -8.61 23.81
CA ARG A 57 -1.25 -7.69 22.71
C ARG A 57 -2.72 -7.74 22.28
N GLU A 58 -3.31 -8.93 22.25
CA GLU A 58 -4.72 -9.13 21.92
C GLU A 58 -5.64 -8.60 23.02
N ASP A 59 -5.37 -8.91 24.28
CA ASP A 59 -6.14 -8.46 25.43
C ASP A 59 -6.12 -6.92 25.53
N PHE A 60 -4.94 -6.29 25.36
CA PHE A 60 -4.80 -4.84 25.28
C PHE A 60 -5.64 -4.25 24.14
N ARG A 61 -5.54 -4.82 22.94
CA ARG A 61 -6.30 -4.37 21.77
C ARG A 61 -7.80 -4.43 22.01
N GLU A 62 -8.30 -5.54 22.58
CA GLU A 62 -9.73 -5.66 22.90
C GLU A 62 -10.19 -4.60 23.91
N ALA A 63 -9.38 -4.31 24.94
CA ALA A 63 -9.66 -3.27 25.91
C ALA A 63 -9.72 -1.87 25.27
N VAL A 64 -8.79 -1.56 24.35
CA VAL A 64 -8.78 -0.29 23.60
C VAL A 64 -10.01 -0.20 22.70
N VAL A 65 -10.32 -1.23 21.91
CA VAL A 65 -11.48 -1.24 21.01
C VAL A 65 -12.78 -1.05 21.79
N LYS A 66 -12.98 -1.76 22.91
CA LYS A 66 -14.14 -1.58 23.79
C LYS A 66 -14.25 -0.14 24.32
N THR A 67 -13.12 0.49 24.61
CA THR A 67 -13.09 1.88 25.09
C THR A 67 -13.45 2.87 23.98
N LEU A 68 -12.91 2.70 22.77
CA LEU A 68 -13.22 3.52 21.60
C LEU A 68 -14.70 3.42 21.22
N ASP A 69 -15.27 2.23 21.27
CA ASP A 69 -16.70 1.97 21.02
C ASP A 69 -17.57 2.63 22.08
N ARG A 70 -17.28 2.42 23.38
CA ARG A 70 -18.00 3.04 24.51
C ARG A 70 -17.99 4.57 24.46
N LEU A 71 -16.89 5.16 24.01
CA LEU A 71 -16.73 6.61 23.88
C LEU A 71 -17.19 7.15 22.52
N LEU A 72 -17.76 6.30 21.66
CA LEU A 72 -18.22 6.66 20.32
C LEU A 72 -17.15 7.40 19.50
N PHE A 73 -15.90 6.94 19.58
CA PHE A 73 -14.83 7.41 18.69
C PHE A 73 -15.06 6.87 17.28
N VAL A 74 -15.26 5.56 17.17
CA VAL A 74 -15.51 4.84 15.93
C VAL A 74 -16.46 3.68 16.23
N HIS A 75 -17.42 3.45 15.34
CA HIS A 75 -18.40 2.37 15.45
C HIS A 75 -18.73 1.83 14.05
N LYS A 76 -19.33 0.64 13.98
CA LYS A 76 -19.69 0.03 12.69
C LYS A 76 -20.80 0.83 12.03
N SER A 77 -20.63 1.16 10.75
CA SER A 77 -21.68 1.84 9.99
C SER A 77 -22.90 0.94 9.86
N PHE A 78 -24.09 1.53 10.01
CA PHE A 78 -25.38 0.83 9.88
C PHE A 78 -25.58 -0.32 10.90
N ASP A 79 -25.03 -0.20 12.12
CA ASP A 79 -25.08 -1.26 13.14
C ASP A 79 -26.50 -1.78 13.44
N ILE A 80 -27.51 -0.90 13.44
CA ILE A 80 -28.93 -1.27 13.61
C ILE A 80 -29.48 -2.18 12.48
N TYR A 81 -28.78 -2.24 11.35
CA TYR A 81 -29.05 -3.12 10.20
C TYR A 81 -28.01 -4.26 10.11
N HIS A 82 -27.42 -4.66 11.24
CA HIS A 82 -26.36 -5.67 11.38
C HIS A 82 -24.97 -5.24 10.85
N GLY A 83 -24.84 -3.98 10.46
CA GLY A 83 -23.60 -3.38 9.96
C GLY A 83 -23.10 -3.96 8.64
N VAL A 84 -22.12 -3.29 8.05
CA VAL A 84 -21.43 -3.77 6.85
C VAL A 84 -19.94 -3.86 7.16
N ALA A 85 -19.36 -5.04 6.95
CA ALA A 85 -17.94 -5.26 7.19
C ALA A 85 -17.07 -4.30 6.36
N GLY A 86 -16.09 -3.67 7.01
CA GLY A 86 -15.21 -2.68 6.38
C GLY A 86 -15.77 -1.26 6.29
N LEU A 87 -16.97 -0.98 6.81
CA LEU A 87 -17.52 0.38 6.90
C LEU A 87 -17.63 0.83 8.35
N TYR A 88 -17.14 2.03 8.63
CA TYR A 88 -17.08 2.62 9.96
C TYR A 88 -17.50 4.08 9.95
N ASP A 89 -18.23 4.48 10.99
CA ASP A 89 -18.65 5.85 11.23
C ASP A 89 -17.84 6.41 12.41
N PHE A 90 -17.28 7.61 12.22
CA PHE A 90 -16.56 8.34 13.26
C PHE A 90 -17.56 9.19 14.06
N GLY A 91 -17.66 8.97 15.37
CA GLY A 91 -18.47 9.83 16.24
C GLY A 91 -17.77 11.15 16.56
N PRO A 92 -18.33 12.00 17.43
CA PRO A 92 -17.85 13.38 17.63
C PRO A 92 -16.37 13.49 17.99
N HIS A 93 -15.88 12.60 18.86
CA HIS A 93 -14.47 12.59 19.27
C HIS A 93 -13.55 12.06 18.17
N GLY A 94 -13.91 10.95 17.51
CA GLY A 94 -13.13 10.41 16.40
C GLY A 94 -13.06 11.38 15.22
N ARG A 95 -14.16 12.05 14.89
CA ARG A 95 -14.20 13.07 13.84
C ARG A 95 -13.33 14.28 14.18
N THR A 96 -13.30 14.70 15.45
CA THR A 96 -12.41 15.78 15.90
C THR A 96 -10.94 15.39 15.74
N VAL A 97 -10.57 14.14 16.09
CA VAL A 97 -9.21 13.63 15.87
C VAL A 97 -8.86 13.61 14.39
N GLU A 98 -9.72 13.08 13.52
CA GLU A 98 -9.51 13.06 12.07
C GLU A 98 -9.29 14.48 11.51
N LEU A 99 -10.12 15.45 11.90
CA LEU A 99 -9.97 16.84 11.47
C LEU A 99 -8.66 17.47 11.94
N ASN A 100 -8.21 17.18 13.16
CA ASN A 100 -6.95 17.68 13.71
C ASN A 100 -5.74 17.07 12.98
N ILE A 101 -5.78 15.78 12.66
CA ILE A 101 -4.74 15.09 11.87
C ILE A 101 -4.64 15.75 10.48
N LEU A 102 -5.76 15.93 9.79
CA LEU A 102 -5.79 16.55 8.46
C LEU A 102 -5.35 18.03 8.50
N SER A 103 -5.69 18.77 9.56
CA SER A 103 -5.22 20.14 9.74
C SER A 103 -3.71 20.22 9.96
N LEU A 104 -3.16 19.30 10.76
CA LEU A 104 -1.71 19.21 10.96
C LEU A 104 -1.01 18.80 9.65
N TRP A 105 -1.58 17.86 8.91
CA TRP A 105 -1.04 17.41 7.63
C TRP A 105 -0.93 18.58 6.64
N ARG A 106 -1.99 19.40 6.50
CA ARG A 106 -1.95 20.61 5.67
C ARG A 106 -0.81 21.55 6.07
N LYS A 107 -0.67 21.84 7.36
CA LYS A 107 0.42 22.69 7.86
C LYS A 107 1.80 22.11 7.59
N CYS A 108 1.96 20.79 7.69
CA CYS A 108 3.24 20.12 7.53
C CYS A 108 3.64 19.91 6.06
N PHE A 109 2.68 19.86 5.13
CA PHE A 109 2.98 19.57 3.72
C PHE A 109 2.50 20.67 2.80
N VAL A 110 1.19 20.91 2.76
CA VAL A 110 0.57 21.88 1.83
C VAL A 110 1.10 23.29 2.05
N ASP A 111 1.03 23.78 3.30
CA ASP A 111 1.42 25.16 3.63
C ASP A 111 2.95 25.35 3.58
N GLU A 112 3.73 24.34 3.98
CA GLU A 112 5.20 24.45 4.05
C GLU A 112 5.86 24.43 2.66
N GLU A 113 5.30 23.64 1.72
CA GLU A 113 5.87 23.44 0.38
C GLU A 113 5.05 24.16 -0.71
N ASP A 114 4.18 25.09 -0.32
CA ASP A 114 3.33 25.88 -1.21
C ASP A 114 2.59 25.01 -2.25
N MET A 115 2.07 23.86 -1.81
CA MET A 115 1.43 22.88 -2.71
C MET A 115 0.06 23.37 -3.18
N MET A 116 -0.31 23.01 -4.41
CA MET A 116 -1.66 23.24 -4.91
C MET A 116 -2.62 22.19 -4.32
N GLU A 117 -3.37 22.53 -3.28
CA GLU A 117 -4.44 21.66 -2.77
C GLU A 117 -5.66 21.70 -3.69
N VAL A 118 -6.10 20.53 -4.17
CA VAL A 118 -7.21 20.36 -5.11
C VAL A 118 -8.23 19.34 -4.61
N ALA A 119 -9.41 19.35 -5.23
CA ALA A 119 -10.47 18.38 -4.95
C ALA A 119 -11.09 17.85 -6.25
N CYS A 120 -10.69 16.65 -6.66
CA CYS A 120 -11.30 15.93 -7.77
C CYS A 120 -12.48 15.05 -7.34
N THR A 121 -13.32 14.66 -8.30
CA THR A 121 -14.48 13.79 -8.06
C THR A 121 -14.07 12.37 -7.64
N ALA A 122 -14.93 11.70 -6.87
CA ALA A 122 -14.76 10.27 -6.54
C ALA A 122 -15.24 9.35 -7.67
N LEU A 123 -16.32 9.75 -8.36
CA LEU A 123 -16.85 9.05 -9.52
C LEU A 123 -15.94 9.30 -10.71
N THR A 124 -15.46 8.22 -11.33
CA THR A 124 -14.46 8.27 -12.39
C THR A 124 -14.87 7.35 -13.55
N PRO A 125 -14.88 7.81 -14.82
CA PRO A 125 -15.15 6.98 -15.98
C PRO A 125 -14.16 5.83 -16.14
N GLU A 126 -14.63 4.68 -16.61
CA GLU A 126 -13.80 3.48 -16.83
C GLU A 126 -12.56 3.74 -17.70
N ALA A 127 -12.64 4.64 -18.67
CA ALA A 127 -11.52 4.99 -19.55
C ALA A 127 -10.26 5.45 -18.79
N VAL A 128 -10.42 6.16 -17.66
CA VAL A 128 -9.31 6.65 -16.82
C VAL A 128 -8.60 5.49 -16.11
N PHE A 129 -9.36 4.53 -15.59
CA PHE A 129 -8.81 3.35 -14.92
C PHE A 129 -8.28 2.30 -15.89
N ASN A 130 -8.74 2.32 -17.14
CA ASN A 130 -8.12 1.57 -18.22
C ASN A 130 -6.75 2.17 -18.60
N ALA A 131 -6.62 3.50 -18.61
CA ALA A 131 -5.35 4.19 -18.89
C ALA A 131 -4.31 3.89 -17.81
N SER A 132 -4.67 4.06 -16.53
CA SER A 132 -3.75 3.80 -15.41
C SER A 132 -3.46 2.31 -15.17
N GLY A 133 -4.28 1.41 -15.72
CA GLY A 133 -4.12 -0.04 -15.59
C GLY A 133 -4.89 -0.68 -14.43
N HIS A 134 -5.60 0.12 -13.62
CA HIS A 134 -6.41 -0.36 -12.49
C HIS A 134 -7.47 -1.38 -12.91
N VAL A 135 -8.14 -1.22 -14.05
CA VAL A 135 -9.16 -2.19 -14.50
C VAL A 135 -8.57 -3.60 -14.67
N LYS A 136 -7.30 -3.70 -15.09
CA LYS A 136 -6.63 -4.98 -15.34
C LYS A 136 -5.90 -5.53 -14.12
N LYS A 137 -5.31 -4.66 -13.30
CA LYS A 137 -4.38 -5.05 -12.22
C LYS A 137 -4.97 -4.95 -10.83
N PHE A 138 -6.05 -4.18 -10.64
CA PHE A 138 -6.69 -3.99 -9.34
C PHE A 138 -7.67 -5.14 -9.05
N THR A 139 -7.19 -6.38 -9.20
CA THR A 139 -7.95 -7.61 -9.06
C THR A 139 -7.25 -8.57 -8.12
N ASP A 140 -7.96 -9.05 -7.10
CA ASP A 140 -7.51 -10.13 -6.24
C ASP A 140 -8.09 -11.46 -6.70
N LEU A 141 -7.45 -12.56 -6.31
CA LEU A 141 -8.03 -13.89 -6.48
C LEU A 141 -8.94 -14.24 -5.30
N MET A 142 -10.21 -14.52 -5.60
CA MET A 142 -11.27 -14.80 -4.64
C MET A 142 -11.74 -16.24 -4.75
N VAL A 143 -12.08 -16.83 -3.60
CA VAL A 143 -12.79 -18.10 -3.49
C VAL A 143 -13.98 -17.97 -2.56
N LYS A 144 -14.93 -18.90 -2.70
CA LYS A 144 -16.16 -18.95 -1.92
C LYS A 144 -16.23 -20.28 -1.16
N ASP A 145 -16.52 -20.24 0.13
CA ASP A 145 -16.93 -21.42 0.90
C ASP A 145 -18.25 -21.95 0.33
N GLU A 146 -18.24 -23.21 -0.11
CA GLU A 146 -19.37 -23.80 -0.84
C GLU A 146 -20.59 -24.08 0.05
N VAL A 147 -20.43 -24.03 1.37
CA VAL A 147 -21.47 -24.35 2.33
C VAL A 147 -22.06 -23.09 2.95
N ASP A 148 -21.24 -22.19 3.49
CA ASP A 148 -21.72 -20.96 4.15
C ASP A 148 -21.78 -19.74 3.22
N GLY A 149 -21.13 -19.84 2.05
CA GLY A 149 -21.09 -18.79 1.04
C GLY A 149 -20.12 -17.64 1.34
N ALA A 150 -19.31 -17.73 2.39
CA ALA A 150 -18.31 -16.73 2.74
C ALA A 150 -17.22 -16.64 1.68
N PHE A 151 -16.79 -15.42 1.36
CA PHE A 151 -15.69 -15.19 0.43
C PHE A 151 -14.36 -15.07 1.17
N HIS A 152 -13.30 -15.54 0.54
CA HIS A 152 -11.93 -15.46 1.04
C HIS A 152 -10.98 -15.06 -0.08
N ARG A 153 -9.93 -14.32 0.30
CA ARG A 153 -8.78 -14.03 -0.55
C ARG A 153 -7.90 -15.29 -0.68
N ALA A 154 -7.68 -15.75 -1.91
CA ALA A 154 -6.95 -16.98 -2.18
C ALA A 154 -5.47 -16.86 -1.77
N ASP A 155 -4.87 -15.72 -2.05
CA ASP A 155 -3.49 -15.39 -1.70
C ASP A 155 -3.26 -15.41 -0.17
N HIS A 156 -4.19 -14.85 0.61
CA HIS A 156 -4.13 -14.92 2.07
C HIS A 156 -4.19 -16.35 2.61
N LEU A 157 -5.01 -17.21 1.99
CA LEU A 157 -5.13 -18.62 2.39
C LEU A 157 -3.85 -19.38 2.09
N VAL A 158 -3.26 -19.14 0.92
CA VAL A 158 -1.97 -19.73 0.51
C VAL A 158 -0.85 -19.24 1.43
N LYS A 159 -0.76 -17.94 1.70
CA LYS A 159 0.21 -17.37 2.64
C LYS A 159 0.10 -17.99 4.04
N SER A 160 -1.11 -18.07 4.57
CA SER A 160 -1.38 -18.71 5.87
C SER A 160 -1.02 -20.19 5.88
N TYR A 161 -1.25 -20.91 4.77
CA TYR A 161 -0.85 -22.31 4.63
C TYR A 161 0.67 -22.46 4.64
N CYS A 162 1.38 -21.66 3.82
CA CYS A 162 2.84 -21.69 3.73
C CYS A 162 3.50 -21.37 5.08
N GLU A 163 3.04 -20.32 5.77
CA GLU A 163 3.54 -19.93 7.10
C GLU A 163 3.34 -21.04 8.14
N ASN A 164 2.18 -21.71 8.14
CA ASN A 164 1.92 -22.83 9.04
C ASN A 164 2.76 -24.05 8.70
N ARG A 165 2.97 -24.34 7.40
CA ARG A 165 3.81 -25.46 6.95
C ARG A 165 5.27 -25.25 7.32
N LYS A 166 5.77 -24.01 7.31
CA LYS A 166 7.12 -23.65 7.77
C LYS A 166 7.34 -23.85 9.27
N LYS A 167 6.28 -23.87 10.10
CA LYS A 167 6.38 -24.15 11.54
C LYS A 167 6.54 -25.64 11.86
N ASP A 168 6.36 -26.52 10.87
CA ASP A 168 6.55 -27.95 11.04
C ASP A 168 8.05 -28.29 11.11
N PRO A 169 8.54 -28.90 12.20
CA PRO A 169 9.95 -29.26 12.35
C PRO A 169 10.47 -30.25 11.30
N THR A 170 9.58 -30.96 10.59
CA THR A 170 9.93 -31.97 9.59
C THR A 170 10.20 -31.40 8.19
N ILE A 171 9.99 -30.10 7.96
CA ILE A 171 10.20 -29.49 6.66
C ILE A 171 11.70 -29.43 6.31
N SER A 172 12.06 -29.83 5.09
CA SER A 172 13.43 -29.64 4.61
C SER A 172 13.74 -28.16 4.41
N ALA A 173 15.01 -27.77 4.54
CA ALA A 173 15.44 -26.40 4.28
C ALA A 173 15.10 -25.93 2.84
N GLU A 174 15.15 -26.86 1.88
CA GLU A 174 14.77 -26.62 0.48
C GLU A 174 13.27 -26.28 0.36
N ASN A 175 12.39 -27.11 0.93
CA ASN A 175 10.94 -26.86 0.89
C ASN A 175 10.57 -25.57 1.64
N ALA A 176 11.25 -25.26 2.75
CA ALA A 176 11.03 -24.01 3.47
C ALA A 176 11.38 -22.79 2.62
N ALA A 177 12.50 -22.85 1.87
CA ALA A 177 12.89 -21.79 0.94
C ALA A 177 11.94 -21.66 -0.26
N GLU A 178 11.38 -22.77 -0.76
CA GLU A 178 10.34 -22.73 -1.79
C GLU A 178 9.06 -22.06 -1.29
N LEU A 179 8.61 -22.38 -0.07
CA LEU A 179 7.45 -21.73 0.52
C LEU A 179 7.68 -20.23 0.74
N ASP A 180 8.90 -19.81 1.07
CA ASP A 180 9.26 -18.39 1.16
C ASP A 180 9.15 -17.68 -0.18
N LYS A 181 9.57 -18.32 -1.27
CA LYS A 181 9.35 -17.78 -2.62
C LYS A 181 7.86 -17.66 -2.93
N VAL A 182 7.06 -18.67 -2.59
CA VAL A 182 5.60 -18.60 -2.78
C VAL A 182 5.02 -17.45 -1.98
N ILE A 183 5.34 -17.32 -0.68
CA ILE A 183 4.85 -16.23 0.18
C ILE A 183 5.21 -14.86 -0.39
N ALA A 184 6.43 -14.70 -0.93
CA ALA A 184 6.91 -13.44 -1.50
C ALA A 184 6.23 -13.06 -2.82
N HIS A 185 5.66 -14.01 -3.55
CA HIS A 185 5.07 -13.76 -4.87
C HIS A 185 3.56 -14.03 -4.94
N VAL A 186 2.95 -14.55 -3.86
CA VAL A 186 1.56 -15.05 -3.87
C VAL A 186 0.52 -14.02 -4.34
N GLU A 187 0.79 -12.73 -4.12
CA GLU A 187 -0.10 -11.64 -4.50
C GLU A 187 -0.10 -11.36 -6.01
N ASP A 188 0.98 -11.75 -6.71
CA ASP A 188 1.14 -11.58 -8.16
C ASP A 188 0.81 -12.86 -8.96
N LEU A 189 0.69 -14.01 -8.29
CA LEU A 189 0.43 -15.28 -8.95
C LEU A 189 -0.97 -15.31 -9.56
N SER A 190 -1.04 -15.68 -10.84
CA SER A 190 -2.30 -15.99 -11.51
C SER A 190 -2.99 -17.21 -10.89
N ALA A 191 -4.28 -17.38 -11.18
CA ALA A 191 -5.04 -18.56 -10.71
C ALA A 191 -4.40 -19.88 -11.20
N GLU A 192 -3.72 -19.86 -12.34
CA GLU A 192 -3.02 -21.00 -12.92
C GLU A 192 -1.74 -21.31 -12.16
N GLU A 193 -0.95 -20.28 -11.83
CA GLU A 193 0.30 -20.42 -11.07
C GLU A 193 0.05 -20.80 -9.60
N LEU A 194 -1.04 -20.30 -9.00
CA LEU A 194 -1.46 -20.72 -7.66
C LEU A 194 -1.86 -22.20 -7.59
N GLY A 195 -2.27 -22.81 -8.71
CA GLY A 195 -2.91 -24.12 -8.74
C GLY A 195 -2.13 -25.22 -8.01
N GLY A 196 -0.79 -25.20 -8.07
CA GLY A 196 0.06 -26.19 -7.40
C GLY A 196 -0.10 -26.17 -5.88
N VAL A 197 0.04 -24.99 -5.26
CA VAL A 197 -0.05 -24.83 -3.80
C VAL A 197 -1.51 -24.84 -3.34
N TRP A 198 -2.41 -24.30 -4.17
CA TRP A 198 -3.84 -24.19 -3.89
C TRP A 198 -4.49 -25.52 -3.52
N ASN A 199 -4.08 -26.62 -4.18
CA ASN A 199 -4.57 -27.97 -3.90
C ASN A 199 -4.35 -28.41 -2.44
N HIS A 200 -3.40 -27.79 -1.73
CA HIS A 200 -3.11 -28.09 -0.33
C HIS A 200 -3.83 -27.18 0.67
N CYS A 201 -4.46 -26.09 0.23
CA CYS A 201 -5.15 -25.12 1.07
C CYS A 201 -6.59 -24.81 0.63
N SER A 202 -7.23 -25.74 -0.07
CA SER A 202 -8.57 -25.63 -0.66
C SER A 202 -9.74 -25.79 0.33
N THR A 203 -9.50 -25.57 1.63
CA THR A 203 -10.54 -25.62 2.68
C THR A 203 -10.59 -24.34 3.48
N ALA A 204 -11.79 -23.89 3.85
CA ALA A 204 -12.00 -22.69 4.64
C ALA A 204 -11.29 -22.79 6.01
N PRO A 205 -10.68 -21.70 6.51
CA PRO A 205 -9.78 -21.77 7.66
C PRO A 205 -10.48 -22.18 8.96
N VAL A 206 -11.74 -21.75 9.14
CA VAL A 206 -12.54 -21.95 10.35
C VAL A 206 -13.45 -23.16 10.23
N THR A 207 -14.29 -23.20 9.21
CA THR A 207 -15.33 -24.23 9.01
C THR A 207 -14.76 -25.53 8.46
N LYS A 208 -13.57 -25.49 7.83
CA LYS A 208 -12.96 -26.61 7.07
C LYS A 208 -13.82 -27.08 5.90
N ASN A 209 -14.79 -26.29 5.47
CA ASN A 209 -15.60 -26.58 4.30
C ASN A 209 -14.76 -26.50 3.01
N PRO A 210 -15.19 -27.19 1.94
CA PRO A 210 -14.62 -27.02 0.61
C PRO A 210 -14.74 -25.57 0.10
N LEU A 211 -13.70 -25.08 -0.54
CA LEU A 211 -13.68 -23.78 -1.22
C LEU A 211 -13.84 -23.99 -2.74
N SER A 212 -14.52 -23.05 -3.39
CA SER A 212 -14.70 -23.03 -4.84
C SER A 212 -13.36 -23.08 -5.57
N HIS A 213 -13.28 -23.87 -6.64
CA HIS A 213 -12.09 -24.00 -7.48
C HIS A 213 -12.41 -23.77 -8.97
N PRO A 214 -11.50 -23.13 -9.76
CA PRO A 214 -10.29 -22.43 -9.32
C PRO A 214 -10.61 -21.07 -8.66
N PRO A 215 -9.65 -20.44 -7.96
CA PRO A 215 -9.75 -19.03 -7.58
C PRO A 215 -10.11 -18.16 -8.79
N ARG A 216 -11.01 -17.19 -8.58
CA ARG A 216 -11.51 -16.31 -9.64
C ARG A 216 -11.03 -14.88 -9.42
N PRO A 217 -10.64 -14.15 -10.47
CA PRO A 217 -10.31 -12.73 -10.34
C PRO A 217 -11.54 -11.93 -9.90
N PHE A 218 -11.35 -11.05 -8.95
CA PHE A 218 -12.36 -10.16 -8.40
C PHE A 218 -11.83 -8.73 -8.40
N ASN A 219 -12.52 -7.84 -9.12
CA ASN A 219 -12.15 -6.43 -9.21
C ASN A 219 -12.43 -5.72 -7.88
N LEU A 220 -11.40 -5.10 -7.31
CA LEU A 220 -11.47 -4.37 -6.05
C LEU A 220 -12.02 -2.95 -6.19
N MET A 221 -12.38 -2.50 -7.40
CA MET A 221 -13.06 -1.22 -7.58
C MET A 221 -14.58 -1.37 -7.47
N PHE A 222 -15.25 -0.43 -6.81
CA PHE A 222 -16.71 -0.37 -6.83
C PHE A 222 -17.19 0.17 -8.17
N GLN A 223 -17.78 -0.69 -9.00
CA GLN A 223 -18.37 -0.32 -10.29
C GLN A 223 -19.71 0.42 -10.11
N THR A 224 -19.97 1.38 -10.98
CA THR A 224 -21.23 2.11 -11.10
C THR A 224 -21.49 2.45 -12.58
N SER A 225 -22.61 3.11 -12.86
CA SER A 225 -22.97 3.57 -14.19
C SER A 225 -23.42 5.03 -14.17
N PHE A 226 -22.95 5.82 -15.13
CA PHE A 226 -23.34 7.20 -15.31
C PHE A 226 -24.57 7.33 -16.21
N GLY A 227 -25.47 8.24 -15.84
CA GLY A 227 -26.68 8.56 -16.59
C GLY A 227 -27.78 7.51 -16.47
N ALA A 228 -29.00 7.88 -16.86
CA ALA A 228 -30.18 7.02 -16.75
C ALA A 228 -30.13 5.79 -17.67
N SER A 229 -29.36 5.85 -18.77
CA SER A 229 -29.18 4.72 -19.69
C SER A 229 -28.27 3.62 -19.13
N GLY A 230 -27.44 3.93 -18.13
CA GLY A 230 -26.41 3.04 -17.62
C GLY A 230 -25.31 2.69 -18.63
N SER A 231 -25.26 3.38 -19.78
CA SER A 231 -24.36 3.02 -20.90
C SER A 231 -22.90 3.40 -20.66
N LEU A 232 -22.64 4.37 -19.79
CA LEU A 232 -21.28 4.79 -19.44
C LEU A 232 -20.89 4.16 -18.10
N ILE A 233 -19.99 3.18 -18.13
CA ILE A 233 -19.48 2.51 -16.93
C ILE A 233 -18.47 3.42 -16.23
N GLY A 234 -18.54 3.43 -14.91
CA GLY A 234 -17.64 4.14 -14.03
C GLY A 234 -17.25 3.32 -12.81
N TYR A 235 -16.33 3.86 -12.03
CA TYR A 235 -15.95 3.31 -10.75
C TYR A 235 -15.82 4.42 -9.72
N LEU A 236 -15.98 4.07 -8.44
CA LEU A 236 -15.48 4.89 -7.34
C LEU A 236 -13.96 4.73 -7.28
N ARG A 237 -13.24 5.84 -7.12
CA ARG A 237 -11.77 5.85 -7.18
C ARG A 237 -11.12 5.03 -6.04
N PRO A 238 -10.11 4.18 -6.35
CA PRO A 238 -9.36 3.43 -5.34
C PRO A 238 -8.22 4.23 -4.68
N GLU A 239 -7.86 5.37 -5.27
CA GLU A 239 -6.82 6.32 -4.87
C GLU A 239 -7.22 7.75 -5.30
N THR A 240 -6.54 8.78 -4.82
CA THR A 240 -6.81 10.19 -5.19
C THR A 240 -5.95 10.72 -6.33
N ALA A 241 -4.80 10.11 -6.59
CA ALA A 241 -3.77 10.50 -7.55
C ALA A 241 -4.25 10.74 -8.98
N GLN A 242 -5.14 9.88 -9.49
CA GLN A 242 -5.62 9.94 -10.88
C GLN A 242 -6.25 11.29 -11.25
N GLY A 243 -6.91 11.95 -10.28
CA GLY A 243 -7.46 13.29 -10.47
C GLY A 243 -6.36 14.33 -10.76
N SER A 244 -5.25 14.23 -10.04
CA SER A 244 -4.08 15.10 -10.23
C SER A 244 -3.44 14.89 -11.60
N PHE A 245 -3.27 13.64 -12.04
CA PHE A 245 -2.67 13.32 -13.34
C PHE A 245 -3.53 13.80 -14.52
N CYS A 246 -4.85 13.57 -14.48
CA CYS A 246 -5.74 14.01 -15.55
C CYS A 246 -5.78 15.55 -15.72
N ASN A 247 -5.49 16.30 -14.65
CA ASN A 247 -5.48 17.78 -14.65
C ASN A 247 -4.05 18.37 -14.70
N PHE A 248 -3.02 17.56 -14.95
CA PHE A 248 -1.61 17.98 -14.93
C PHE A 248 -1.35 19.26 -15.74
N LYS A 249 -1.90 19.35 -16.95
CA LYS A 249 -1.69 20.50 -17.84
C LYS A 249 -2.16 21.82 -17.22
N ASP A 250 -3.28 21.81 -16.52
CA ASP A 250 -3.82 23.01 -15.89
C ASP A 250 -3.00 23.43 -14.67
N TYR A 251 -2.56 22.47 -13.86
CA TYR A 251 -1.67 22.74 -12.71
C TYR A 251 -0.29 23.20 -13.14
N TYR A 252 0.28 22.61 -14.20
CA TYR A 252 1.54 23.05 -14.79
C TYR A 252 1.45 24.49 -15.31
N ASN A 253 0.34 24.84 -15.99
CA ASN A 253 0.11 26.21 -16.44
C ASN A 253 -0.08 27.18 -15.27
N LEU A 254 -0.79 26.76 -14.21
CA LEU A 254 -1.00 27.56 -13.01
C LEU A 254 0.32 27.84 -12.28
N ASN A 255 1.23 26.86 -12.24
CA ASN A 255 2.60 27.03 -11.74
C ASN A 255 3.54 27.80 -12.70
N GLY A 256 2.97 28.52 -13.68
CA GLY A 256 3.75 29.33 -14.63
C GLY A 256 4.63 28.52 -15.56
N ARG A 257 4.26 27.26 -15.85
CA ARG A 257 5.00 26.30 -16.70
C ARG A 257 6.43 26.05 -16.21
N LYS A 258 6.57 25.80 -14.91
CA LYS A 258 7.85 25.48 -14.28
C LYS A 258 7.74 24.19 -13.47
N LEU A 259 8.82 23.44 -13.46
CA LEU A 259 9.07 22.34 -12.53
C LEU A 259 10.12 22.79 -11.48
N PRO A 260 10.12 22.21 -10.27
CA PRO A 260 9.12 21.29 -9.75
C PRO A 260 7.83 22.00 -9.31
N PHE A 261 6.75 21.24 -9.15
CA PHE A 261 5.55 21.65 -8.42
C PHE A 261 4.84 20.46 -7.80
N ALA A 262 4.05 20.69 -6.75
CA ALA A 262 3.30 19.64 -6.07
C ALA A 262 1.80 19.93 -6.06
N VAL A 263 1.01 18.87 -6.23
CA VAL A 263 -0.45 18.89 -6.11
C VAL A 263 -0.85 17.97 -4.97
N ALA A 264 -1.61 18.49 -4.02
CA ALA A 264 -2.09 17.75 -2.86
C ALA A 264 -3.59 17.51 -2.98
N GLN A 265 -4.06 16.32 -2.60
CA GLN A 265 -5.49 16.03 -2.53
C GLN A 265 -5.83 15.24 -1.26
N VAL A 266 -6.82 15.74 -0.51
CA VAL A 266 -7.44 15.02 0.60
C VAL A 266 -8.85 14.61 0.19
N GLY A 267 -9.16 13.32 0.26
CA GLY A 267 -10.51 12.87 -0.04
C GLY A 267 -10.77 11.39 0.20
N ARG A 268 -12.04 11.00 0.08
CA ARG A 268 -12.45 9.60 0.23
C ARG A 268 -12.04 8.76 -0.98
N VAL A 269 -11.67 7.53 -0.71
CA VAL A 269 -11.35 6.47 -1.67
C VAL A 269 -12.06 5.18 -1.29
N PHE A 270 -12.20 4.28 -2.26
CA PHE A 270 -13.06 3.12 -2.14
C PHE A 270 -12.36 1.88 -2.67
N ARG A 271 -12.23 0.85 -1.83
CA ARG A 271 -11.65 -0.45 -2.20
C ARG A 271 -12.62 -1.54 -1.77
N ASN A 272 -13.16 -2.30 -2.72
CA ASN A 272 -14.12 -3.37 -2.49
C ASN A 272 -13.43 -4.62 -1.93
N GLU A 273 -12.88 -4.50 -0.73
CA GLU A 273 -12.16 -5.56 -0.05
C GLU A 273 -13.03 -6.83 0.07
N ILE A 274 -12.48 -7.97 -0.35
CA ILE A 274 -13.15 -9.28 -0.32
C ILE A 274 -13.48 -9.68 1.13
N SER A 275 -12.57 -9.44 2.07
CA SER A 275 -12.68 -9.81 3.47
C SER A 275 -12.06 -8.75 4.38
N PRO A 276 -12.71 -7.59 4.56
CA PRO A 276 -12.20 -6.54 5.44
C PRO A 276 -12.16 -7.04 6.89
N ARG A 277 -10.96 -7.06 7.48
CA ARG A 277 -10.66 -7.54 8.84
C ARG A 277 -9.73 -6.53 9.52
N GLN A 278 -9.50 -6.68 10.83
CA GLN A 278 -8.57 -5.84 11.60
C GLN A 278 -9.02 -4.38 11.80
N GLY A 279 -10.32 -4.10 11.75
CA GLY A 279 -10.85 -2.77 12.09
C GLY A 279 -10.56 -1.73 11.03
N LEU A 280 -10.02 -0.58 11.44
CA LEU A 280 -9.68 0.55 10.57
C LEU A 280 -8.48 0.31 9.65
N LEU A 281 -7.72 -0.78 9.84
CA LEU A 281 -6.57 -1.11 8.99
C LEU A 281 -6.97 -1.60 7.60
N ARG A 282 -8.19 -2.16 7.45
CA ARG A 282 -8.67 -2.68 6.17
C ARG A 282 -10.16 -2.40 6.01
N THR A 283 -10.46 -1.21 5.51
CA THR A 283 -11.82 -0.72 5.28
C THR A 283 -12.14 -0.68 3.79
N ARG A 284 -13.42 -0.53 3.46
CA ARG A 284 -13.89 -0.37 2.07
C ARG A 284 -14.00 1.09 1.64
N GLU A 285 -14.07 1.98 2.61
CA GLU A 285 -14.10 3.42 2.43
C GLU A 285 -13.19 4.05 3.48
N PHE A 286 -12.30 4.94 3.05
CA PHE A 286 -11.38 5.66 3.93
C PHE A 286 -10.92 6.97 3.29
N THR A 287 -10.37 7.85 4.11
CA THR A 287 -9.80 9.13 3.66
C THR A 287 -8.31 8.94 3.37
N LEU A 288 -7.87 9.33 2.19
CA LEU A 288 -6.45 9.47 1.85
C LEU A 288 -6.07 10.94 1.72
N ALA A 289 -4.80 11.22 1.99
CA ALA A 289 -4.14 12.49 1.72
C ALA A 289 -2.89 12.17 0.89
N GLU A 290 -2.96 12.44 -0.42
CA GLU A 290 -1.88 12.13 -1.37
C GLU A 290 -1.27 13.42 -1.92
N ILE A 291 0.02 13.34 -2.27
CA ILE A 291 0.79 14.43 -2.86
C ILE A 291 1.46 13.89 -4.13
N GLU A 292 1.18 14.53 -5.25
CA GLU A 292 1.88 14.30 -6.51
C GLU A 292 2.92 15.41 -6.72
N HIS A 293 4.20 15.08 -6.50
CA HIS A 293 5.31 16.01 -6.70
C HIS A 293 5.95 15.79 -8.08
N PHE A 294 5.69 16.69 -9.02
CA PHE A 294 6.22 16.65 -10.37
C PHE A 294 7.59 17.33 -10.41
N VAL A 295 8.62 16.59 -10.83
CA VAL A 295 10.02 17.06 -10.88
C VAL A 295 10.67 16.62 -12.20
N HIS A 296 11.69 17.35 -12.64
CA HIS A 296 12.46 17.00 -13.83
C HIS A 296 13.22 15.67 -13.61
N PRO A 297 13.16 14.70 -14.54
CA PRO A 297 13.74 13.36 -14.33
C PRO A 297 15.26 13.37 -14.14
N GLU A 298 15.97 14.32 -14.75
CA GLU A 298 17.44 14.47 -14.62
C GLU A 298 17.86 15.35 -13.44
N HIS A 299 16.92 16.04 -12.78
CA HIS A 299 17.20 17.00 -11.70
C HIS A 299 16.32 16.74 -10.46
N LYS A 300 16.48 15.55 -9.86
CA LYS A 300 15.74 15.11 -8.66
C LYS A 300 16.39 15.57 -7.33
N SER A 301 17.03 16.75 -7.33
CA SER A 301 17.52 17.41 -6.11
C SER A 301 16.40 18.19 -5.42
N HIS A 302 16.42 18.32 -4.09
CA HIS A 302 15.44 19.13 -3.36
C HIS A 302 16.12 20.24 -2.57
N SER A 303 15.73 21.49 -2.80
CA SER A 303 16.38 22.67 -2.22
C SER A 303 16.41 22.67 -0.69
N LYS A 304 15.40 22.07 -0.06
CA LYS A 304 15.26 21.92 1.40
C LYS A 304 15.76 20.57 1.96
N PHE A 305 16.43 19.73 1.17
CA PHE A 305 16.89 18.42 1.66
C PHE A 305 17.83 18.53 2.86
N SER A 306 18.65 19.60 2.92
CA SER A 306 19.54 19.91 4.05
C SER A 306 18.82 19.98 5.40
N ASP A 307 17.53 20.32 5.41
CA ASP A 307 16.75 20.52 6.63
C ASP A 307 16.39 19.19 7.30
N VAL A 308 16.37 18.09 6.51
CA VAL A 308 16.03 16.75 6.98
C VAL A 308 17.19 15.76 6.86
N ALA A 309 18.27 16.11 6.14
CA ALA A 309 19.39 15.22 5.89
C ALA A 309 20.05 14.67 7.16
N LYS A 310 19.96 15.38 8.30
CA LYS A 310 20.54 14.96 9.59
C LYS A 310 19.61 14.07 10.44
N LEU A 311 18.40 13.77 9.97
CA LEU A 311 17.47 12.93 10.71
C LEU A 311 17.97 11.48 10.76
N GLU A 312 17.96 10.89 11.95
CA GLU A 312 18.25 9.47 12.16
C GLU A 312 16.94 8.67 12.22
N LEU A 313 16.73 7.84 11.20
CA LEU A 313 15.50 7.08 10.99
C LEU A 313 15.78 5.60 11.14
N LEU A 314 14.80 4.83 11.64
CA LEU A 314 14.85 3.38 11.56
C LEU A 314 14.52 2.97 10.13
N MET A 315 15.51 2.57 9.33
CA MET A 315 15.36 2.24 7.92
C MET A 315 15.62 0.76 7.69
N PHE A 316 14.87 0.14 6.77
CA PHE A 316 15.05 -1.24 6.36
C PHE A 316 15.31 -1.32 4.85
N PRO A 317 16.55 -1.09 4.40
CA PRO A 317 16.92 -1.18 2.98
C PRO A 317 16.63 -2.57 2.41
N ARG A 318 16.38 -2.64 1.09
CA ARG A 318 16.09 -3.88 0.36
C ARG A 318 17.18 -4.94 0.58
N GLU A 319 18.44 -4.54 0.53
CA GLU A 319 19.59 -5.45 0.63
C GLU A 319 19.70 -6.10 2.03
N GLU A 320 19.12 -5.47 3.05
CA GLU A 320 19.08 -6.05 4.40
C GLU A 320 17.87 -6.95 4.58
N GLN A 321 16.74 -6.67 3.93
CA GLN A 321 15.54 -7.52 3.99
C GLN A 321 15.76 -8.90 3.38
N GLU A 322 16.58 -8.99 2.32
CA GLU A 322 16.90 -10.25 1.65
C GLU A 322 17.81 -11.17 2.50
N LYS A 323 18.42 -10.66 3.57
CA LYS A 323 19.29 -11.43 4.45
C LYS A 323 18.52 -11.98 5.65
N PRO A 324 18.54 -13.30 5.92
CA PRO A 324 17.86 -13.89 7.05
C PRO A 324 18.28 -13.25 8.39
N GLY A 325 17.30 -12.88 9.22
CA GLY A 325 17.54 -12.40 10.58
C GLY A 325 18.07 -10.96 10.69
N GLN A 326 18.09 -10.18 9.60
CA GLN A 326 18.37 -8.75 9.70
C GLN A 326 17.13 -7.98 10.18
N PHE A 327 17.41 -6.86 10.85
CA PHE A 327 16.41 -5.91 11.33
C PHE A 327 16.67 -4.54 10.72
N ALA A 328 15.67 -3.67 10.78
CA ALA A 328 15.84 -2.27 10.43
C ALA A 328 16.97 -1.64 11.26
N LYS A 329 17.75 -0.76 10.64
CA LYS A 329 18.92 -0.10 11.24
C LYS A 329 18.67 1.40 11.32
N ARG A 330 19.20 2.04 12.37
CA ARG A 330 19.17 3.50 12.47
C ARG A 330 20.17 4.07 11.48
N LEU A 331 19.69 4.80 10.48
CA LEU A 331 20.50 5.43 9.44
C LEU A 331 20.21 6.93 9.39
N CYS A 332 21.27 7.71 9.17
CA CYS A 332 21.13 9.12 8.84
C CYS A 332 20.58 9.25 7.41
N LEU A 333 19.52 10.05 7.22
CA LEU A 333 18.84 10.17 5.94
C LEU A 333 19.77 10.70 4.83
N GLY A 334 20.64 11.64 5.15
CA GLY A 334 21.67 12.14 4.23
C GLY A 334 22.66 11.05 3.80
N GLU A 335 23.03 10.15 4.71
CA GLU A 335 23.86 8.99 4.35
C GLU A 335 23.11 7.97 3.50
N ALA A 336 21.81 7.76 3.76
CA ALA A 336 20.99 6.84 2.99
C ALA A 336 20.87 7.28 1.52
N VAL A 337 20.72 8.59 1.28
CA VAL A 337 20.76 9.17 -0.07
C VAL A 337 22.17 9.08 -0.67
N ALA A 338 23.21 9.47 0.08
CA ALA A 338 24.59 9.44 -0.43
C ALA A 338 25.11 8.02 -0.78
N LYS A 339 24.62 6.98 -0.08
CA LYS A 339 24.93 5.57 -0.35
C LYS A 339 24.04 4.97 -1.45
N GLY A 340 23.06 5.70 -1.96
CA GLY A 340 22.13 5.23 -2.99
C GLY A 340 21.07 4.26 -2.49
N HIS A 341 20.82 4.16 -1.17
CA HIS A 341 19.67 3.40 -0.67
C HIS A 341 18.35 4.11 -1.02
N VAL A 342 18.34 5.44 -0.96
CA VAL A 342 17.22 6.30 -1.37
C VAL A 342 17.65 7.01 -2.66
N ASN A 343 16.91 6.84 -3.74
CA ASN A 343 17.37 7.18 -5.10
C ASN A 343 17.57 8.67 -5.38
N SER A 344 16.99 9.57 -4.58
CA SER A 344 17.11 11.02 -4.82
C SER A 344 16.95 11.84 -3.54
N GLU A 345 17.45 13.08 -3.55
CA GLU A 345 17.23 14.04 -2.46
C GLU A 345 15.75 14.42 -2.34
N THR A 346 14.99 14.44 -3.45
CA THR A 346 13.54 14.66 -3.41
C THR A 346 12.82 13.57 -2.63
N LEU A 347 13.12 12.30 -2.92
CA LEU A 347 12.53 11.18 -2.19
C LEU A 347 12.97 11.20 -0.71
N GLY A 348 14.26 11.46 -0.47
CA GLY A 348 14.79 11.63 0.88
C GLY A 348 14.09 12.77 1.64
N PHE A 349 13.85 13.90 0.99
CA PHE A 349 13.16 15.04 1.58
C PHE A 349 11.76 14.66 2.08
N PHE A 350 10.96 13.99 1.24
CA PHE A 350 9.62 13.55 1.62
C PHE A 350 9.64 12.48 2.71
N ILE A 351 10.58 11.54 2.71
CA ILE A 351 10.80 10.59 3.83
C ILE A 351 11.03 11.35 5.14
N GLY A 352 11.91 12.35 5.13
CA GLY A 352 12.20 13.18 6.29
C GLY A 352 10.98 13.97 6.79
N ARG A 353 10.20 14.57 5.87
CA ARG A 353 8.97 15.30 6.22
C ARG A 353 7.89 14.37 6.78
N VAL A 354 7.71 13.18 6.21
CA VAL A 354 6.79 12.15 6.73
C VAL A 354 7.19 11.72 8.14
N TYR A 355 8.48 11.47 8.38
CA TYR A 355 8.96 11.19 9.74
C TYR A 355 8.60 12.30 10.72
N LEU A 356 8.94 13.56 10.40
CA LEU A 356 8.64 14.70 11.27
C LEU A 356 7.14 14.85 11.55
N PHE A 357 6.30 14.63 10.53
CA PHE A 357 4.85 14.66 10.67
C PHE A 357 4.35 13.56 11.62
N LEU A 358 4.79 12.32 11.45
CA LEU A 358 4.38 11.19 12.29
C LEU A 358 4.85 11.34 13.75
N ILE A 359 6.09 11.82 13.96
CA ILE A 359 6.57 12.15 15.32
C ILE A 359 5.72 13.26 15.95
N ARG A 360 5.35 14.29 15.18
CA ARG A 360 4.50 15.39 15.68
C ARG A 360 3.06 14.94 15.98
N LEU A 361 2.56 13.89 15.33
CA LEU A 361 1.31 13.23 15.70
C LEU A 361 1.39 12.45 17.02
N GLY A 362 2.60 12.20 17.53
CA GLY A 362 2.83 11.43 18.75
C GLY A 362 3.13 9.96 18.52
N ILE A 363 3.50 9.55 17.30
CA ILE A 363 3.98 8.20 17.03
C ILE A 363 5.35 8.01 17.68
N ASP A 364 5.52 6.87 18.36
CA ASP A 364 6.80 6.52 18.99
C ASP A 364 7.86 6.24 17.91
N LYS A 365 8.95 7.01 17.94
CA LYS A 365 10.08 6.88 17.01
C LYS A 365 10.74 5.50 17.03
N GLU A 366 10.65 4.75 18.13
CA GLU A 366 11.20 3.39 18.22
C GLU A 366 10.28 2.35 17.57
N ARG A 367 9.03 2.72 17.27
CA ARG A 367 8.00 1.91 16.62
C ARG A 367 7.61 2.45 15.25
N LEU A 368 8.44 3.31 14.67
CA LEU A 368 8.27 3.88 13.34
C LEU A 368 9.50 3.50 12.50
N ARG A 369 9.29 2.80 11.39
CA ARG A 369 10.35 2.46 10.45
C ARG A 369 9.99 2.84 9.02
N PHE A 370 10.99 2.97 8.18
CA PHE A 370 10.85 3.12 6.73
C PHE A 370 11.37 1.87 6.04
N ARG A 371 10.50 1.12 5.37
CA ARG A 371 10.83 -0.14 4.69
C ARG A 371 10.90 0.10 3.17
N HIS A 372 12.02 -0.27 2.55
CA HIS A 372 12.14 -0.24 1.10
C HIS A 372 11.35 -1.41 0.51
N HIS A 373 10.53 -1.21 -0.51
CA HIS A 373 9.95 -2.32 -1.27
C HIS A 373 11.02 -3.24 -1.85
N LEU A 374 10.80 -4.55 -1.78
CA LEU A 374 11.63 -5.52 -2.48
C LEU A 374 11.43 -5.42 -4.00
N ALA A 375 12.38 -5.93 -4.79
CA ALA A 375 12.32 -5.81 -6.25
C ALA A 375 11.06 -6.44 -6.87
N ASN A 376 10.51 -7.48 -6.22
CA ASN A 376 9.26 -8.14 -6.59
C ASN A 376 8.00 -7.45 -6.04
N GLU A 377 8.11 -6.61 -5.02
CA GLU A 377 6.99 -5.84 -4.46
C GLU A 377 6.81 -4.49 -5.17
N MET A 378 7.86 -4.03 -5.88
CA MET A 378 7.82 -2.80 -6.66
C MET A 378 6.67 -2.83 -7.65
N ALA A 379 5.73 -1.88 -7.50
CA ALA A 379 4.71 -1.67 -8.50
C ALA A 379 5.36 -1.40 -9.87
N HIS A 380 4.78 -1.91 -10.95
CA HIS A 380 5.33 -1.82 -12.31
C HIS A 380 5.55 -0.39 -12.83
N TYR A 381 5.03 0.61 -12.12
CA TYR A 381 5.18 2.04 -12.42
C TYR A 381 6.24 2.74 -11.55
N ALA A 382 6.73 2.11 -10.47
CA ALA A 382 7.64 2.74 -9.51
C ALA A 382 9.10 2.34 -9.74
N THR A 383 10.01 3.31 -9.59
CA THR A 383 11.47 3.14 -9.67
C THR A 383 12.12 3.03 -8.30
N ASP A 384 11.50 3.62 -7.28
CA ASP A 384 11.84 3.51 -5.85
C ASP A 384 10.53 3.58 -5.04
N CYS A 385 10.44 2.86 -3.93
CA CYS A 385 9.29 2.96 -3.04
C CYS A 385 9.66 2.62 -1.60
N TRP A 386 9.29 3.51 -0.69
CA TRP A 386 9.50 3.37 0.75
C TRP A 386 8.19 3.50 1.51
N ASP A 387 7.90 2.54 2.38
CA ASP A 387 6.73 2.58 3.25
C ASP A 387 7.14 3.06 4.64
N ALA A 388 6.44 4.07 5.17
CA ALA A 388 6.44 4.33 6.60
C ALA A 388 5.52 3.31 7.30
N GLU A 389 6.10 2.48 8.16
CA GLU A 389 5.39 1.45 8.90
C GLU A 389 5.41 1.72 10.40
N ILE A 390 4.28 1.51 11.06
CA ILE A 390 4.10 1.66 12.50
C ILE A 390 3.93 0.29 13.14
N GLU A 391 4.70 -0.02 14.19
CA GLU A 391 4.50 -1.22 14.99
C GLU A 391 3.28 -1.05 15.91
N CYS A 392 2.25 -1.85 15.66
CA CYS A 392 1.02 -1.90 16.45
C CYS A 392 0.74 -3.32 16.97
N SER A 393 -0.42 -3.53 17.61
CA SER A 393 -0.82 -4.87 18.11
C SER A 393 -0.96 -5.94 17.02
N TYR A 394 -1.00 -5.55 15.74
CA TYR A 394 -1.03 -6.45 14.58
C TYR A 394 0.36 -6.68 13.95
N GLY A 395 1.42 -6.08 14.49
CA GLY A 395 2.76 -6.05 13.89
C GLY A 395 3.03 -4.72 13.18
N TRP A 396 4.00 -4.73 12.27
CA TRP A 396 4.33 -3.57 11.42
C TRP A 396 3.27 -3.41 10.34
N ILE A 397 2.67 -2.23 10.28
CA ILE A 397 1.63 -1.90 9.30
C ILE A 397 2.01 -0.62 8.58
N GLU A 398 1.94 -0.63 7.26
CA GLU A 398 2.10 0.54 6.40
C GLU A 398 1.04 1.61 6.72
N CYS A 399 1.49 2.85 6.88
CA CYS A 399 0.60 4.01 7.03
C CYS A 399 0.83 5.12 6.00
N VAL A 400 1.98 5.12 5.32
CA VAL A 400 2.30 6.05 4.23
C VAL A 400 3.22 5.35 3.22
N GLY A 401 2.78 5.22 1.97
CA GLY A 401 3.65 4.85 0.85
C GLY A 401 4.29 6.09 0.19
N ILE A 402 5.58 6.03 -0.09
CA ILE A 402 6.36 7.11 -0.72
C ILE A 402 7.05 6.55 -1.96
N ALA A 403 6.45 6.78 -3.13
CA ALA A 403 6.84 6.15 -4.39
C ALA A 403 7.38 7.16 -5.42
N ASP A 404 8.47 6.80 -6.11
CA ASP A 404 8.94 7.49 -7.31
C ASP A 404 8.40 6.79 -8.55
N ARG A 405 7.32 7.33 -9.13
CA ARG A 405 6.55 6.72 -10.24
C ARG A 405 7.07 7.07 -11.63
N SER A 406 8.23 7.73 -11.72
CA SER A 406 8.82 8.24 -12.96
C SER A 406 7.80 9.00 -13.85
N ASP A 407 7.56 8.55 -15.09
CA ASP A 407 6.66 9.20 -16.05
C ASP A 407 5.40 8.37 -16.37
N TYR A 408 5.21 7.22 -15.71
CA TYR A 408 4.26 6.20 -16.12
C TYR A 408 2.83 6.75 -16.24
N ASP A 409 2.35 7.44 -15.20
CA ASP A 409 0.96 7.89 -15.15
C ASP A 409 0.65 8.94 -16.22
N LEU A 410 1.52 9.95 -16.38
CA LEU A 410 1.35 11.00 -17.39
C LEU A 410 1.45 10.44 -18.82
N ARG A 411 2.38 9.52 -19.05
CA ARG A 411 2.54 8.85 -20.35
C ARG A 411 1.33 7.99 -20.68
N ALA A 412 0.87 7.15 -19.76
CA ALA A 412 -0.28 6.28 -19.96
C ALA A 412 -1.57 7.06 -20.25
N HIS A 413 -1.80 8.17 -19.53
CA HIS A 413 -2.92 9.08 -19.81
C HIS A 413 -2.75 9.81 -21.14
N SER A 414 -1.52 10.23 -21.49
CA SER A 414 -1.26 10.89 -22.78
C SER A 414 -1.56 9.96 -23.96
N GLU A 415 -1.05 8.73 -23.92
CA GLU A 415 -1.27 7.71 -24.95
C GLU A 415 -2.75 7.38 -25.11
N LYS A 416 -3.48 7.23 -24.00
CA LYS A 416 -4.88 6.81 -24.04
C LYS A 416 -5.84 7.95 -24.41
N SER A 417 -5.55 9.18 -24.00
CA SER A 417 -6.41 10.34 -24.23
C SER A 417 -6.07 11.12 -25.51
N GLY A 418 -4.88 10.93 -26.09
CA GLY A 418 -4.36 11.72 -27.20
C GLY A 418 -3.92 13.15 -26.82
N HIS A 419 -3.94 13.50 -25.54
CA HIS A 419 -3.51 14.82 -25.05
C HIS A 419 -2.10 14.72 -24.47
N ALA A 420 -1.15 15.49 -25.00
CA ALA A 420 0.21 15.50 -24.48
C ALA A 420 0.28 16.11 -23.07
N LEU A 421 0.58 15.30 -22.05
CA LEU A 421 0.82 15.71 -20.66
C LEU A 421 2.32 15.82 -20.40
N VAL A 422 2.93 16.85 -20.99
CA VAL A 422 4.39 17.09 -20.91
C VAL A 422 4.70 18.48 -20.39
N ALA A 423 5.83 18.60 -19.69
CA ALA A 423 6.44 19.89 -19.39
C ALA A 423 7.35 20.32 -20.54
N GLN A 424 7.62 21.62 -20.63
CA GLN A 424 8.52 22.21 -21.63
C GLN A 424 9.46 23.17 -20.93
N GLU A 425 10.76 22.99 -21.13
CA GLU A 425 11.78 23.91 -20.65
C GLU A 425 12.45 24.61 -21.84
N LYS A 426 12.76 25.89 -21.65
CA LYS A 426 13.53 26.65 -22.63
C LYS A 426 15.01 26.34 -22.41
N LEU A 427 15.65 25.71 -23.39
CA LEU A 427 17.09 25.49 -23.38
C LEU A 427 17.85 26.84 -23.35
N ALA A 428 19.00 26.87 -22.67
CA ALA A 428 19.84 28.06 -22.59
C ALA A 428 20.32 28.51 -23.98
N GLU A 429 20.70 27.55 -24.81
CA GLU A 429 21.03 27.74 -26.23
C GLU A 429 20.17 26.80 -27.08
N PRO A 430 19.64 27.26 -28.23
CA PRO A 430 18.90 26.39 -29.13
C PRO A 430 19.83 25.33 -29.73
N ILE A 431 19.41 24.06 -29.67
CA ILE A 431 20.12 22.98 -30.34
C ILE A 431 19.64 22.94 -31.79
N GLU A 432 20.51 23.36 -32.72
CA GLU A 432 20.27 23.19 -34.15
C GLU A 432 20.71 21.78 -34.58
N VAL A 433 19.81 21.04 -35.22
CA VAL A 433 20.09 19.69 -35.72
C VAL A 433 19.83 19.69 -37.22
N GLU A 434 20.85 19.39 -38.02
CA GLU A 434 20.68 19.13 -39.45
C GLU A 434 20.13 17.71 -39.62
N LYS A 435 18.90 17.60 -40.14
CA LYS A 435 18.27 16.33 -40.50
C LYS A 435 17.91 16.33 -41.98
N LEU A 436 18.15 15.21 -42.66
CA LEU A 436 17.66 15.01 -44.02
C LEU A 436 16.16 14.70 -43.95
N ALA A 437 15.32 15.68 -44.26
CA ALA A 437 13.87 15.50 -44.30
C ALA A 437 13.40 15.18 -45.72
N ILE A 438 12.76 14.02 -45.92
CA ILE A 438 12.09 13.71 -47.18
C ILE A 438 10.75 14.47 -47.21
N THR A 439 10.53 15.27 -48.24
CA THR A 439 9.25 15.98 -48.44
C THR A 439 8.49 15.34 -49.61
N PRO A 440 7.60 14.37 -49.34
CA PRO A 440 6.85 13.67 -50.39
C PRO A 440 5.87 14.59 -51.13
N GLU A 441 5.87 14.55 -52.46
CA GLU A 441 4.85 15.22 -53.28
C GLU A 441 3.54 14.44 -53.25
N MET A 442 2.64 14.83 -52.33
CA MET A 442 1.36 14.14 -52.11
C MET A 442 0.46 14.06 -53.35
N LYS A 443 0.64 14.99 -54.31
CA LYS A 443 -0.08 14.99 -55.58
C LYS A 443 0.31 13.82 -56.50
N GLU A 444 1.53 13.33 -56.39
CA GLU A 444 2.00 12.18 -57.18
C GLU A 444 1.82 10.87 -56.42
N LEU A 445 2.07 10.88 -55.11
CA LEU A 445 1.96 9.72 -54.23
C LEU A 445 0.54 9.16 -54.13
N GLY A 446 -0.47 10.05 -54.06
CA GLY A 446 -1.87 9.63 -53.96
C GLY A 446 -2.32 8.76 -55.14
N PRO A 447 -2.21 9.24 -56.39
CA PRO A 447 -2.55 8.44 -57.57
C PRO A 447 -1.70 7.18 -57.74
N ALA A 448 -0.40 7.24 -57.40
CA ALA A 448 0.53 6.14 -57.59
C ALA A 448 0.28 4.97 -56.61
N PHE A 449 0.04 5.26 -55.32
CA PHE A 449 -0.03 4.23 -54.27
C PHE A 449 -1.43 3.99 -53.72
N LYS A 450 -2.41 4.86 -54.01
CA LYS A 450 -3.82 4.70 -53.61
C LYS A 450 -3.95 4.33 -52.11
N GLY A 451 -4.54 3.17 -51.80
CA GLY A 451 -4.73 2.69 -50.42
C GLY A 451 -3.43 2.44 -49.65
N ASN A 452 -2.29 2.28 -50.33
CA ASN A 452 -0.99 2.09 -49.70
C ASN A 452 -0.24 3.41 -49.44
N GLN A 453 -0.80 4.57 -49.81
CA GLN A 453 -0.16 5.87 -49.64
C GLN A 453 0.31 6.08 -48.19
N LYS A 454 -0.52 5.71 -47.21
CA LYS A 454 -0.22 5.88 -45.78
C LYS A 454 1.07 5.14 -45.38
N ASN A 455 1.18 3.86 -45.75
CA ASN A 455 2.35 3.04 -45.43
C ASN A 455 3.63 3.57 -46.10
N VAL A 456 3.51 4.14 -47.31
CA VAL A 456 4.67 4.72 -48.01
C VAL A 456 5.14 6.00 -47.36
N VAL A 457 4.21 6.87 -46.96
CA VAL A 457 4.56 8.11 -46.23
C VAL A 457 5.21 7.75 -44.89
N GLU A 458 4.64 6.83 -44.11
CA GLU A 458 5.23 6.37 -42.85
C GLU A 458 6.63 5.76 -43.04
N ALA A 459 6.87 5.06 -44.16
CA ALA A 459 8.20 4.51 -44.49
C ALA A 459 9.21 5.57 -44.99
N LEU A 460 8.75 6.75 -45.42
CA LEU A 460 9.61 7.87 -45.79
C LEU A 460 9.88 8.81 -44.60
N GLU A 461 9.07 8.73 -43.55
CA GLU A 461 9.20 9.47 -42.29
C GLU A 461 10.22 8.84 -41.32
N VAL A 462 11.01 7.85 -41.76
CA VAL A 462 12.02 7.18 -40.91
C VAL A 462 13.05 8.21 -40.43
N ASP A 463 13.09 8.38 -39.11
CA ASP A 463 13.89 9.35 -38.32
C ASP A 463 15.41 9.35 -38.61
#